data_AF-A0A969WT07-F1
#
_entry.id   AF-A0A969WT07-F1
#
_cell.length_a   1.000
_cell.length_b   1.000
_cell.length_c   1.000
_cell.angle_alpha   90.00
_cell.angle_beta   90.00
_cell.angle_gamma   90.00
#
_symmetry.space_group_name_H-M   'P 1'
#
loop_
_entity.id
_entity.type
_entity.pdbx_description
1 polymer ?
#
loop_
_entity_poly.entity_id
_entity_poly.type
_entity_poly.pdbx_seq_one_letter_code
_entity_poly.pdbx_strand_id
1 'polypeptide(L)' 'LRKAQDFEITDRIAIAISSNEKLDSAIEEFSEYIKIQVLADTLIITEEIQSTEIDVNEEAITIDVKKI' A
#
# COMPACT_ATOMS: atom_id res chain seq x y z
N LEU A 1 -2.69 -8.25 5.20
CA LEU A 1 -2.68 -7.82 3.78
C LEU A 1 -2.51 -9.00 2.81
N ARG A 2 -1.34 -9.66 2.71
CA ARG A 2 -1.14 -10.77 1.73
C ARG A 2 -2.04 -11.99 1.93
N LYS A 3 -2.19 -12.45 3.18
CA LYS A 3 -3.10 -13.56 3.55
C LYS A 3 -4.59 -13.25 3.33
N ALA A 4 -4.95 -11.97 3.26
CA ALA A 4 -6.32 -11.54 3.00
C ALA A 4 -6.64 -11.48 1.49
N GLN A 5 -5.62 -11.51 0.63
CA GLN A 5 -5.74 -11.42 -0.82
C GLN A 5 -5.18 -12.66 -1.55
N ASP A 6 -4.97 -13.79 -0.83
CA ASP A 6 -4.42 -15.05 -1.38
C ASP A 6 -3.10 -14.92 -2.18
N PHE A 7 -2.30 -13.88 -1.91
CA PHE A 7 -1.00 -13.71 -2.58
C PHE A 7 0.06 -14.65 -2.01
N GLU A 8 0.75 -15.39 -2.88
CA GLU A 8 1.87 -16.25 -2.49
C GLU A 8 3.04 -15.40 -2.01
N ILE A 9 3.87 -15.90 -1.10
CA ILE A 9 4.98 -15.12 -0.51
C ILE A 9 5.95 -14.59 -1.58
N THR A 10 6.06 -15.24 -2.74
CA THR A 10 6.97 -14.83 -3.83
C THR A 10 6.38 -13.82 -4.82
N ASP A 11 5.07 -13.54 -4.75
CA ASP A 11 4.42 -12.67 -5.73
C ASP A 11 4.88 -11.22 -5.59
N ARG A 12 5.36 -10.66 -6.69
CA ARG A 12 5.67 -9.23 -6.80
C ARG A 12 4.36 -8.47 -6.99
N ILE A 13 4.22 -7.37 -6.25
CA ILE A 13 3.00 -6.56 -6.29
C ILE A 13 3.35 -5.09 -6.53
N ALA A 14 2.40 -4.34 -7.07
CA ALA A 14 2.42 -2.89 -7.13
C ALA A 14 1.40 -2.36 -6.12
N ILE A 15 1.79 -1.33 -5.37
CA ILE A 15 0.95 -0.70 -4.35
C ILE A 15 0.69 0.74 -4.75
N ALA A 16 -0.56 1.17 -4.68
CA ALA A 16 -0.96 2.56 -4.74
C ALA A 16 -1.71 2.92 -3.46
N ILE A 17 -1.40 4.06 -2.85
CA ILE A 17 -1.99 4.52 -1.59
C ILE A 17 -2.63 5.89 -1.80
N SER A 18 -3.84 6.08 -1.29
CA SER A 18 -4.53 7.36 -1.38
C SER A 18 -3.75 8.43 -0.63
N SER A 19 -3.55 9.59 -1.24
CA SER A 19 -2.91 10.73 -0.57
C SER A 19 -3.69 11.12 0.70
N ASN A 20 -2.97 11.26 1.80
CA ASN A 20 -3.46 11.72 3.09
C ASN A 20 -2.34 12.55 3.76
N GLU A 21 -2.58 13.85 3.98
CA GLU A 21 -1.56 14.79 4.50
C GLU A 21 -0.86 14.32 5.79
N LYS A 22 -1.54 13.54 6.64
CA LYS A 22 -0.96 13.02 7.89
C LYS A 22 -0.08 11.79 7.67
N LEU A 23 -0.39 11.00 6.64
CA LEU A 23 0.25 9.71 6.39
C LEU A 23 1.26 9.78 5.24
N ASP A 24 1.13 10.72 4.31
CA ASP A 24 1.99 10.82 3.12
C ASP A 24 3.46 10.89 3.48
N SER A 25 3.83 11.73 4.45
CA SER A 25 5.21 11.84 4.92
C SER A 25 5.73 10.53 5.52
N ALA A 26 4.89 9.84 6.31
CA ALA A 26 5.25 8.55 6.89
C ALA A 26 5.32 7.45 5.82
N ILE A 27 4.39 7.43 4.87
CA ILE A 27 4.37 6.48 3.77
C ILE A 27 5.61 6.64 2.91
N GLU A 28 6.03 7.87 2.60
CA GLU A 28 7.28 8.13 1.87
C GLU A 28 8.50 7.64 2.67
N GLU A 29 8.60 8.00 3.95
CA GLU A 29 9.70 7.59 4.84
C GLU A 29 9.81 6.07 4.99
N PHE A 30 8.66 5.39 5.14
CA PHE A 30 8.58 3.93 5.28
C PHE A 30 8.40 3.20 3.95
N SER A 31 8.38 3.89 2.81
CA SER A 31 8.03 3.30 1.50
C SER A 31 8.94 2.14 1.13
N GLU A 32 10.24 2.27 1.38
CA GLU A 32 11.24 1.24 1.11
C GLU A 32 11.09 0.04 2.03
N TYR A 33 10.83 0.28 3.32
CA TYR A 33 10.57 -0.77 4.30
C TYR A 33 9.31 -1.56 3.93
N ILE A 34 8.21 -0.86 3.60
CA ILE A 34 6.95 -1.48 3.16
C ILE A 34 7.20 -2.33 1.93
N LYS A 35 7.86 -1.79 0.90
CA LYS A 35 8.20 -2.52 -0.34
C LYS A 35 8.96 -3.82 -0.06
N ILE A 36 9.95 -3.81 0.83
CA ILE A 36 10.74 -5.01 1.16
C ILE A 36 9.86 -6.04 1.88
N GLN A 37 9.07 -5.62 2.89
CA GLN A 37 8.23 -6.53 3.68
C GLN A 37 7.14 -7.20 2.86
N VAL A 38 6.56 -6.46 1.92
CA VAL A 38 5.46 -6.95 1.08
C VAL A 38 5.91 -7.36 -0.32
N LEU A 39 7.21 -7.32 -0.62
CA LEU A 39 7.78 -7.60 -1.94
C LEU A 39 7.09 -6.80 -3.06
N ALA A 40 6.83 -5.53 -2.80
CA ALA A 40 6.31 -4.63 -3.82
C ALA A 40 7.45 -4.07 -4.68
N ASP A 41 7.27 -4.10 -6.00
CA ASP A 41 8.20 -3.45 -6.93
C ASP A 41 7.99 -1.93 -6.96
N THR A 42 6.74 -1.48 -6.80
CA THR A 42 6.37 -0.07 -6.81
C THR A 42 5.42 0.27 -5.66
N LEU A 43 5.61 1.46 -5.10
CA LEU A 43 4.71 2.09 -4.14
C LEU A 43 4.54 3.54 -4.59
N ILE A 44 3.32 3.94 -4.89
CA ILE A 44 2.99 5.31 -5.32
C ILE A 44 1.86 5.88 -4.46
N ILE A 45 1.89 7.20 -4.24
CA ILE A 45 0.81 7.94 -3.59
C ILE A 45 0.02 8.66 -4.70
N THR A 46 -1.31 8.60 -4.65
CA THR A 46 -2.19 9.22 -5.66
C THR A 46 -3.51 9.65 -5.01
N GLU A 47 -4.15 10.71 -5.53
CA GLU A 47 -5.33 11.31 -4.89
C GLU A 47 -6.59 10.45 -5.03
N GLU A 48 -6.80 9.81 -6.18
CA GLU A 48 -7.98 8.97 -6.43
C GLU A 48 -7.58 7.51 -6.65
N ILE A 49 -8.02 6.65 -5.72
CA ILE A 49 -7.97 5.20 -5.89
C ILE A 49 -9.28 4.63 -5.37
N GLN A 50 -9.86 3.69 -6.12
CA GLN A 50 -11.03 2.94 -5.68
C GLN A 50 -10.61 1.49 -5.51
N SER A 51 -10.32 1.11 -4.27
CA SER A 51 -9.89 -0.25 -3.95
C SER A 51 -10.21 -0.57 -2.49
N THR A 52 -9.26 -1.13 -1.74
CA THR A 52 -9.48 -1.59 -0.37
C THR A 52 -9.26 -0.45 0.61
N GLU A 53 -10.29 -0.09 1.37
CA GLU A 53 -10.15 0.84 2.50
C GLU A 53 -9.54 0.09 3.69
N ILE A 54 -8.54 0.70 4.34
CA ILE A 54 -7.92 0.20 5.55
C ILE A 54 -7.79 1.34 6.57
N ASP A 55 -7.97 1.01 7.84
CA ASP A 55 -7.74 1.95 8.93
C ASP A 55 -6.26 1.91 9.36
N VAL A 56 -5.59 3.06 9.28
CA VAL A 56 -4.22 3.26 9.76
C VAL A 56 -4.24 4.39 10.78
N ASN A 57 -4.04 4.06 12.06
CA ASN A 57 -4.02 5.04 13.15
C ASN A 57 -5.27 5.93 13.21
N GLU A 58 -6.46 5.34 13.12
CA GLU A 58 -7.76 6.04 13.12
C GLU A 58 -8.03 6.90 11.87
N GLU A 59 -7.17 6.82 10.85
CA GLU A 59 -7.39 7.41 9.53
C GLU A 59 -7.72 6.31 8.52
N ALA A 60 -8.87 6.45 7.84
CA ALA A 60 -9.23 5.58 6.73
C ALA A 60 -8.43 5.99 5.48
N ILE A 61 -7.63 5.07 4.96
CA ILE A 61 -6.92 5.26 3.69
C ILE A 61 -7.30 4.15 2.71
N THR A 62 -7.33 4.51 1.42
CA THR A 62 -7.57 3.53 0.37
C THR A 62 -6.24 3.04 -0.19
N ILE A 63 -6.09 1.72 -0.26
CA ILE A 63 -4.93 1.08 -0.88
C ILE A 63 -5.37 0.18 -2.02
N ASP A 64 -4.65 0.26 -3.13
CA ASP A 64 -4.79 -0.65 -4.26
C ASP A 64 -3.54 -1.50 -4.39
N VAL A 65 -3.74 -2.81 -4.49
CA VAL A 65 -2.67 -3.80 -4.60
C VAL A 65 -2.91 -4.62 -5.84
N LYS A 66 -1.97 -4.57 -6.77
CA LYS A 66 -2.04 -5.32 -8.03
C LYS A 66 -0.88 -6.29 -8.12
N LYS A 67 -1.17 -7.54 -8.48
CA LYS A 67 -0.13 -8.53 -8.81
C LYS A 67 0.51 -8.18 -10.15
N ILE A 68 1.83 -8.31 -10.22
CA ILE A 68 2.63 -8.16 -11.44
C ILE A 68 2.83 -9.54 -12.08
#